data_AF-A0AB36TY50-F1
#
_entry.id   AF-A0AB36TY50-F1
#
_cell.length_a   1.000
_cell.length_b   1.000
_cell.length_c   1.000
_cell.angle_alpha   90.00
_cell.angle_beta   90.00
_cell.angle_gamma   90.00
#
_symmetry.space_group_name_H-M   'P 1'
#
loop_
_entity.id
_entity.type
_entity.pdbx_description
1 polymer ?
#
loop_
_entity_poly.entity_id
_entity_poly.type
_entity_poly.pdbx_seq_one_letter_code
_entity_poly.pdbx_strand_id
1 'polypeptide(L)' 'MKFKYYNDTKRTVYIHPATFIHGCKGDDTPIKPLEERVLILPEGTYPSVKMWDYGEERGLQILVSPTVD' A
#
# COMPACT_ATOMS: atom_id res chain seq x y z
N MET A 1 2.13 -9.49 -10.60
CA MET A 1 3.27 -9.48 -9.64
C MET A 1 2.72 -9.46 -8.21
N LYS A 2 3.42 -9.98 -7.19
CA LYS A 2 3.03 -9.81 -5.77
C LYS A 2 3.98 -8.83 -5.09
N PHE A 3 3.42 -7.79 -4.47
CA PHE A 3 4.14 -6.84 -3.63
C PHE A 3 3.84 -7.15 -2.16
N LYS A 4 4.88 -7.31 -1.34
CA LYS A 4 4.76 -7.52 0.10
C LYS A 4 5.30 -6.27 0.81
N TYR A 5 4.50 -5.71 1.69
CA TYR A 5 4.88 -4.64 2.61
C TYR A 5 4.89 -5.17 4.03
N TYR A 6 5.94 -4.85 4.79
CA TYR A 6 6.02 -5.11 6.23
C TYR A 6 6.01 -3.77 6.96
N ASN A 7 5.10 -3.60 7.92
CA ASN A 7 4.97 -2.34 8.63
C ASN A 7 5.94 -2.25 9.82
N ASP A 8 7.12 -1.69 9.57
CA ASP A 8 8.13 -1.38 10.59
C ASP A 8 8.04 0.04 11.15
N THR A 9 7.02 0.81 10.76
CA THR A 9 6.87 2.24 11.09
C THR A 9 6.44 2.52 12.54
N LYS A 10 6.12 1.46 13.31
CA LYS A 10 5.52 1.51 14.66
C LYS A 10 4.16 2.21 14.74
N ARG A 11 3.57 2.60 13.61
CA ARG A 11 2.25 3.25 13.49
C ARG A 11 1.31 2.37 12.67
N THR A 12 0.01 2.58 12.78
CA THR A 12 -0.94 2.00 11.83
C THR A 12 -0.77 2.67 10.47
N VAL A 13 -0.63 1.88 9.42
CA VAL A 13 -0.50 2.37 8.03
C VAL A 13 -1.79 2.06 7.29
N TYR A 14 -2.44 3.08 6.73
CA TYR A 14 -3.64 2.90 5.91
C TYR A 14 -3.26 2.72 4.45
N ILE A 15 -4.07 1.99 3.70
CA ILE A 15 -3.87 1.83 2.26
C ILE A 15 -4.62 2.95 1.55
N HIS A 16 -3.89 3.76 0.79
CA HIS A 16 -4.49 4.82 0.02
C HIS A 16 -5.45 4.23 -1.03
N PRO A 17 -6.72 4.68 -1.12
CA PRO A 17 -7.74 4.07 -1.99
C PRO A 17 -7.32 3.97 -3.47
N ALA A 18 -6.51 4.92 -3.94
CA ALA A 18 -5.98 4.90 -5.31
C ALA A 18 -5.19 3.61 -5.65
N THR A 19 -4.67 2.89 -4.65
CA THR A 19 -4.05 1.57 -4.84
C THR A 19 -4.99 0.63 -5.59
N PHE A 20 -6.25 0.55 -5.17
CA PHE A 20 -7.26 -0.33 -5.78
C PHE A 20 -7.85 0.27 -7.05
N ILE A 21 -7.99 1.60 -7.12
CA ILE A 21 -8.43 2.31 -8.34
C ILE A 21 -7.44 2.06 -9.49
N HIS A 22 -6.14 1.97 -9.20
CA HIS A 22 -5.12 1.68 -10.20
C HIS A 22 -5.04 0.18 -10.59
N GLY A 23 -5.90 -0.67 -10.02
CA GLY A 23 -6.03 -2.07 -10.40
C GLY A 23 -5.22 -3.06 -9.54
N CYS A 24 -4.57 -2.61 -8.46
CA CYS A 24 -4.05 -3.54 -7.46
C CYS A 24 -5.20 -4.26 -6.76
N LYS A 25 -4.98 -5.50 -6.34
CA LYS A 25 -5.93 -6.31 -5.56
C LYS A 25 -5.32 -6.68 -4.22
N GLY A 26 -6.13 -6.78 -3.18
CA GLY A 26 -5.68 -7.18 -1.85
C GLY A 26 -6.66 -6.75 -0.78
N ASP A 27 -6.22 -6.86 0.46
CA ASP A 27 -6.95 -6.40 1.65
C ASP A 27 -6.72 -4.89 1.83
N ASP A 28 -7.77 -4.10 2.03
CA ASP A 28 -7.76 -2.64 2.22
C ASP A 28 -7.74 -2.21 3.69
N THR A 29 -7.77 -3.17 4.62
CA THR A 29 -7.73 -2.88 6.05
C THR A 29 -6.43 -2.18 6.45
N PRO A 30 -6.43 -1.35 7.51
CA PRO A 30 -5.21 -0.75 8.01
C PRO A 30 -4.20 -1.81 8.45
N ILE A 31 -2.93 -1.59 8.14
CA ILE A 31 -1.81 -2.49 8.42
C ILE A 31 -1.25 -2.11 9.78
N LYS A 32 -1.36 -3.00 10.77
CA LYS A 32 -0.88 -2.74 12.14
C LYS A 32 0.65 -2.82 12.21
N PRO A 33 1.28 -2.25 13.26
CA PRO A 33 2.71 -2.43 13.48
C PRO A 33 3.10 -3.91 13.47
N LEU A 34 4.20 -4.23 12.79
CA LEU A 34 4.74 -5.58 12.61
C LEU A 34 3.83 -6.54 11.81
N GLU A 35 2.82 -6.01 11.13
CA GLU A 35 1.97 -6.78 10.20
C GLU A 35 2.54 -6.76 8.78
N GLU A 36 2.33 -7.85 8.05
CA GLU A 36 2.59 -7.92 6.62
C GLU A 36 1.31 -7.72 5.81
N ARG A 37 1.42 -7.02 4.68
CA ARG A 37 0.36 -6.91 3.69
C ARG A 37 0.86 -7.33 2.33
N VAL A 38 0.08 -8.17 1.65
CA VAL A 38 0.32 -8.56 0.26
C VAL A 38 -0.67 -7.85 -0.64
N LEU A 39 -0.15 -7.17 -1.65
CA LEU A 39 -0.92 -6.57 -2.74
C LEU A 39 -0.54 -7.28 -4.05
N ILE A 40 -1.54 -7.58 -4.86
CA ILE A 40 -1.41 -8.24 -6.16
C ILE A 40 -1.53 -7.17 -7.23
N LEU A 41 -0.47 -7.01 -8.01
CA LEU A 41 -0.42 -6.07 -9.12
C LEU A 41 -0.87 -6.76 -10.42
N PRO A 42 -1.47 -6.00 -11.36
CA PRO A 42 -1.71 -6.46 -12.73
C PRO A 42 -0.48 -7.13 -13.37
N GLU A 43 -0.74 -8.04 -14.30
CA GLU A 43 0.32 -8.72 -15.04
C GLU A 43 1.13 -7.72 -15.89
N GLY A 44 2.44 -7.95 -16.02
CA GLY A 44 3.33 -7.07 -16.78
C GLY A 44 3.63 -5.71 -16.12
N THR A 45 3.27 -5.52 -14.84
CA THR A 45 3.52 -4.26 -14.11
C THR A 45 4.45 -4.43 -12.91
N TYR A 46 5.07 -3.32 -12.50
CA TYR A 46 5.95 -3.21 -11.34
C TYR A 46 5.38 -2.26 -10.28
N PRO A 47 5.72 -2.44 -9.00
CA PRO A 47 5.22 -1.58 -7.94
C PRO A 47 5.96 -0.24 -7.88
N SER A 48 5.21 0.85 -8.04
CA SER A 48 5.60 2.19 -7.61
C SER A 48 4.97 2.46 -6.26
N VAL A 49 5.80 2.69 -5.24
CA VAL A 49 5.36 2.85 -3.85
C VAL A 49 5.59 4.28 -3.40
N LYS A 50 4.55 4.89 -2.82
CA LYS A 50 4.65 6.21 -2.20
C LYS A 50 4.00 6.16 -0.82
N MET A 51 4.54 6.92 0.11
CA MET A 51 4.04 6.98 1.48
C MET A 51 4.00 8.43 1.94
N TRP A 52 2.91 8.82 2.57
CA TRP A 52 2.72 10.18 3.09
C TRP A 52 2.04 10.16 4.45
N ASP A 53 2.43 11.08 5.31
CA ASP A 53 1.74 11.34 6.56
C ASP A 53 0.79 12.53 6.37
N TYR A 54 -0.52 12.27 6.48
CA TYR A 54 -1.55 13.31 6.38
C TYR A 54 -1.89 13.92 7.75
N GLY A 55 -1.06 13.69 8.78
CA GLY A 55 -1.26 14.22 10.12
C GLY A 55 -2.29 13.43 10.93
N GLU A 56 -2.79 14.04 12.01
CA GLU A 56 -3.59 13.34 13.02
C GLU A 56 -4.93 12.80 12.49
N GLU A 57 -5.57 13.50 11.55
CA GLU A 57 -6.90 13.10 11.06
C GLU A 57 -6.90 11.88 10.13
N ARG A 58 -5.81 11.69 9.36
CA ARG A 58 -5.75 10.71 8.25
C ARG A 58 -4.56 9.75 8.34
N GLY A 59 -3.60 10.05 9.21
CA GLY A 59 -2.46 9.20 9.53
C GLY A 59 -1.50 8.94 8.37
N LEU A 60 -0.63 7.95 8.60
CA LEU A 60 0.33 7.47 7.63
C LEU A 60 -0.37 6.57 6.60
N GLN A 61 -0.19 6.87 5.32
CA GLN A 61 -0.80 6.08 4.24
C GLN A 61 0.24 5.63 3.23
N ILE A 62 0.06 4.40 2.72
CA ILE A 62 0.83 3.83 1.63
C ILE A 62 -0.03 3.75 0.36
N LEU A 63 0.53 4.25 -0.75
CA LEU A 63 0.00 4.07 -2.09
C LEU A 63 0.90 3.10 -2.84
N VAL A 64 0.30 2.05 -3.39
CA VAL A 64 0.98 1.14 -4.32
C VAL A 64 0.29 1.25 -5.67
N SER A 65 1.02 1.77 -6.65
CA SER A 65 0.55 1.90 -8.03
C SER A 65 1.30 0.94 -8.94
N PRO A 66 0.62 0.21 -9.83
CA PRO A 66 1.31 -0.46 -10.91
C PRO A 66 1.89 0.58 -11.87
N THR A 67 3.08 0.30 -12.38
CA THR A 67 3.73 1.04 -13.46
C THR A 67 4.28 0.08 -14.49
N VAL A 68 4.43 0.55 -15.72
CA VAL A 68 5.23 -0.09 -16.78
C VAL A 68 6.52 0.70 -16.94
N ASP A 69 7.59 0.06 -17.38
CA ASP A 69 8.83 0.73 -17.79
C ASP A 69 8.67 1.39 -19.17
#